data_AF-A0A8T4YK88-F1
#
_entry.id   AF-A0A8T4YK88-F1
#
_cell.length_a   1.000
_cell.length_b   1.000
_cell.length_c   1.000
_cell.angle_alpha   90.00
_cell.angle_beta   90.00
_cell.angle_gamma   90.00
#
_symmetry.space_group_name_H-M   'P 1'
#
loop_
_entity.id
_entity.type
_entity.pdbx_description
1 polymer ?
#
loop_
_entity_poly.entity_id
_entity_poly.type
_entity_poly.pdbx_seq_one_letter_code
_entity_poly.pdbx_strand_id
1 'polypeptide(L)'
;MVIPLLERLWQILLDLTPKIIGAIVVLVVGWIFGRLMGSLVRRAFQRARIEHAFHKTTLGKALERSGFKSSVFFDMVVRWFIYFGAILIAIDFLGIEALESFLNNFLQYIPIAIGGVFIFIIGLIIADFLADLALAASKEAKLEYASFFILCLRLIMYFMVAVIAFTIMKIDVSILHIFANALAWGVAAGLGVGLGVAFGWGFKDAVAKNADKWIKTFRTAAEVTDKTVELQALKDKIRDLEAIVAEKNEKIETLSSVRMELLEELTAPVENLHARLEELIGSKGKVLDVYGGHKITVLEPSAFPWFEVLVTLVSRGLDVWLTKEEDKFVIKSKEPSAS
;
A
#
# COMPACT_ATOMS: atom_id res chain seq x y z
N MET A 1 71.17 -10.64 34.95
CA MET A 1 69.97 -10.54 34.08
C MET A 1 69.74 -11.77 33.19
N VAL A 2 70.77 -12.54 32.81
CA VAL A 2 70.63 -13.73 31.94
C VAL A 2 70.08 -14.97 32.65
N ILE A 3 70.43 -15.18 33.92
CA ILE A 3 69.99 -16.33 34.73
C ILE A 3 68.44 -16.41 34.86
N PRO A 4 67.70 -15.33 35.19
CA PRO A 4 66.23 -15.41 35.27
C PRO A 4 65.56 -15.59 33.90
N LEU A 5 66.21 -15.22 32.79
CA LEU A 5 65.71 -15.51 31.45
C LEU A 5 65.82 -17.01 31.14
N LEU A 6 66.93 -17.64 31.52
CA LEU A 6 67.17 -19.06 31.27
C LEU A 6 66.24 -19.94 32.12
N GLU A 7 66.01 -19.57 33.38
CA GLU A 7 65.02 -20.23 34.24
C GLU A 7 63.60 -20.11 33.68
N ARG A 8 63.22 -18.94 33.17
CA ARG A 8 61.90 -18.73 32.55
C ARG A 8 61.72 -19.55 31.27
N LEU A 9 62.75 -19.65 30.43
CA LEU A 9 62.72 -20.51 29.23
C LEU A 9 62.63 -21.99 29.59
N TRP A 10 63.35 -22.42 30.65
CA TRP A 10 63.29 -23.79 31.14
C TRP A 10 61.90 -24.17 31.64
N GLN A 11 61.26 -23.29 32.42
CA GLN A 11 59.88 -23.49 32.89
C GLN A 11 58.88 -23.57 31.73
N ILE A 12 59.01 -22.71 30.72
CA ILE A 12 58.16 -22.76 29.51
C ILE A 12 58.32 -24.10 28.78
N LEU A 13 59.55 -24.63 28.67
CA LEU A 13 59.78 -25.93 28.02
C LEU A 13 59.16 -27.09 28.81
N LEU A 14 59.25 -27.06 30.14
CA LEU A 14 58.62 -28.06 31.01
C LEU A 14 57.09 -28.03 30.87
N ASP A 15 56.49 -26.84 30.80
CA ASP A 15 55.04 -26.67 30.64
C ASP A 15 54.54 -27.04 29.23
N LEU A 16 55.35 -26.82 28.19
CA LEU A 16 55.00 -27.15 26.80
C LEU A 16 55.13 -28.64 26.50
N THR A 17 56.03 -29.37 27.17
CA THR A 17 56.27 -30.79 26.93
C THR A 17 54.99 -31.65 27.00
N PRO A 18 54.20 -31.64 28.09
CA PRO A 18 52.97 -32.43 28.15
C PRO A 18 51.90 -31.96 27.16
N LYS A 19 51.84 -30.66 26.87
CA LYS A 19 50.92 -30.06 25.88
C LYS A 19 51.20 -30.55 24.46
N ILE A 20 52.47 -30.56 24.07
CA ILE A 20 52.92 -31.04 22.75
C ILE A 20 52.63 -32.53 22.61
N ILE A 21 52.89 -33.34 23.64
CA ILE A 21 52.58 -34.77 23.63
C ILE A 21 51.08 -35.00 23.46
N GLY A 22 50.24 -34.27 24.23
CA GLY A 22 48.79 -34.34 24.10
C GLY A 22 48.31 -33.97 22.69
N ALA A 23 48.81 -32.86 22.14
CA ALA A 23 48.52 -32.42 20.78
C ALA A 23 48.90 -33.47 19.72
N ILE A 24 50.08 -34.08 19.83
CA ILE A 24 50.52 -35.14 18.91
C ILE A 24 49.60 -36.36 18.99
N VAL A 25 49.25 -36.81 20.20
CA VAL A 25 48.34 -37.95 20.39
C VAL A 25 46.98 -37.68 19.74
N VAL A 26 46.42 -36.49 19.96
CA VAL A 26 45.15 -36.07 19.34
C VAL A 26 45.26 -36.06 17.81
N LEU A 27 46.34 -35.51 17.24
CA LEU A 27 46.54 -35.49 15.79
C LEU A 27 46.61 -36.89 15.18
N VAL A 28 47.32 -37.82 15.83
CA VAL A 28 47.40 -39.21 15.37
C VAL A 28 46.03 -39.88 15.41
N VAL A 29 45.29 -39.73 16.52
CA VAL A 29 43.95 -40.28 16.66
C VAL A 29 43.00 -39.70 15.60
N GLY A 30 43.01 -38.38 15.42
CA GLY A 30 42.20 -37.69 14.43
C GLY A 30 42.51 -38.09 12.99
N TRP A 31 43.79 -38.31 12.67
CA TRP A 31 44.22 -38.78 11.35
C TRP A 31 43.65 -40.18 11.03
N ILE A 32 43.73 -41.10 11.99
CA ILE A 32 43.18 -42.46 11.87
C ILE A 32 41.65 -42.39 11.71
N PHE A 33 40.99 -41.63 12.58
CA PHE A 33 39.52 -41.50 12.58
C PHE A 33 39.00 -40.88 11.29
N GLY A 34 39.68 -39.85 10.76
CA GLY A 34 39.34 -39.20 9.51
C GLY A 34 39.39 -40.15 8.32
N ARG A 35 40.46 -40.98 8.24
CA ARG A 35 40.60 -41.98 7.17
C ARG A 35 39.50 -43.04 7.22
N LEU A 36 39.10 -43.46 8.42
CA LEU A 36 38.03 -44.43 8.61
C LEU A 36 36.67 -43.85 8.18
N MET A 37 36.29 -42.68 8.70
CA MET A 37 35.00 -42.04 8.41
C MET A 37 34.85 -41.62 6.95
N GLY A 38 35.89 -41.06 6.33
CA GLY A 38 35.82 -40.71 4.89
C GLY A 38 35.48 -41.92 4.03
N SER A 39 36.10 -43.07 4.32
CA SER A 39 35.82 -44.32 3.60
C SER A 39 34.38 -44.81 3.76
N LEU A 40 33.75 -44.59 4.93
CA LEU A 40 32.36 -44.90 5.20
C LEU A 40 31.41 -43.99 4.40
N VAL A 41 31.65 -42.68 4.43
CA VAL A 41 30.82 -41.70 3.70
C VAL A 41 30.89 -41.93 2.19
N ARG A 42 32.09 -42.22 1.65
CA ARG A 42 32.26 -42.57 0.24
C ARG A 42 31.37 -43.74 -0.18
N ARG A 43 31.33 -44.81 0.65
CA ARG A 43 30.50 -45.99 0.40
C ARG A 43 29.01 -45.68 0.50
N ALA A 44 28.60 -44.78 1.40
CA ALA A 44 27.21 -44.34 1.53
C ALA A 44 26.74 -43.54 0.31
N PHE A 45 27.56 -42.58 -0.15
CA PHE A 45 27.24 -41.76 -1.33
C PHE A 45 27.16 -42.57 -2.63
N GLN A 46 28.04 -43.56 -2.80
CA GLN A 46 28.00 -44.47 -3.95
C GLN A 46 26.71 -45.32 -3.96
N ARG A 47 26.16 -45.67 -2.79
CA ARG A 47 24.86 -46.39 -2.73
C ARG A 47 23.65 -45.49 -3.00
N ALA A 48 23.75 -44.19 -2.73
CA ALA A 48 22.62 -43.26 -2.80
C ALA A 48 22.20 -42.83 -4.22
N ARG A 49 22.87 -43.26 -5.30
CA ARG A 49 22.58 -42.91 -6.72
C ARG A 49 22.53 -41.39 -7.05
N ILE A 50 23.00 -40.51 -6.16
CA ILE A 50 23.06 -39.05 -6.37
C ILE A 50 23.94 -38.68 -7.58
N GLU A 51 24.91 -39.54 -7.94
CA GLU A 51 25.74 -39.40 -9.15
C GLU A 51 24.88 -39.19 -10.41
N HIS A 52 23.76 -39.89 -10.58
CA HIS A 52 22.91 -39.77 -11.78
C HIS A 52 22.21 -38.42 -11.94
N ALA A 53 21.91 -37.70 -10.85
CA ALA A 53 21.28 -36.38 -10.93
C ALA A 53 22.29 -35.32 -11.43
N PHE A 54 23.55 -35.45 -11.05
CA PHE A 54 24.64 -34.56 -11.48
C PHE A 54 24.97 -34.74 -12.96
N HIS A 55 25.05 -35.99 -13.46
CA HIS A 55 25.39 -36.30 -14.86
C HIS A 55 24.40 -35.76 -15.90
N LYS A 56 23.17 -35.42 -15.50
CA LYS A 56 22.17 -34.85 -16.41
C LYS A 56 22.38 -33.36 -16.70
N THR A 57 23.11 -32.65 -15.84
CA THR A 57 23.39 -31.21 -16.03
C THR A 57 24.52 -30.97 -17.03
N THR A 58 24.48 -29.84 -17.74
CA THR A 58 25.51 -29.48 -18.74
C THR A 58 26.89 -29.28 -18.09
N LEU A 59 26.92 -28.79 -16.85
CA LEU A 59 28.12 -28.69 -16.00
C LEU A 59 28.61 -30.05 -15.50
N GLY A 60 27.72 -30.98 -15.15
CA GLY A 60 28.09 -32.35 -14.77
C GLY A 60 28.79 -33.10 -15.90
N LYS A 61 28.34 -32.92 -17.15
CA LYS A 61 29.03 -33.47 -18.35
C LYS A 61 30.39 -32.81 -18.60
N ALA A 62 30.54 -31.52 -18.28
CA ALA A 62 31.83 -30.81 -18.38
C ALA A 62 32.82 -31.22 -17.27
N LEU A 63 32.32 -31.48 -16.06
CA LEU A 63 33.11 -31.90 -14.90
C LEU A 63 33.49 -33.39 -14.96
N GLU A 64 32.66 -34.23 -15.57
CA GLU A 64 32.99 -35.63 -15.84
C GLU A 64 34.13 -35.75 -16.88
N ARG A 65 34.17 -34.85 -17.86
CA ARG A 65 35.29 -34.73 -18.82
C ARG A 65 36.61 -34.33 -18.15
N SER A 66 36.57 -33.71 -16.97
CA SER A 66 37.79 -33.39 -16.19
C SER A 66 38.20 -34.51 -15.21
N GLY A 67 37.48 -35.63 -15.18
CA GLY A 67 37.81 -36.81 -14.36
C GLY A 67 37.41 -36.72 -12.88
N PHE A 68 36.67 -35.68 -12.48
CA PHE A 68 36.24 -35.50 -11.08
C PHE A 68 34.95 -36.27 -10.78
N LYS A 69 35.05 -37.30 -9.93
CA LYS A 69 33.87 -38.04 -9.40
C LYS A 69 33.33 -37.33 -8.15
N SER A 70 32.04 -36.98 -8.15
CA SER A 70 31.39 -36.31 -7.00
C SER A 70 31.54 -37.09 -5.69
N SER A 71 31.55 -38.42 -5.74
CA SER A 71 31.78 -39.28 -4.58
C SER A 71 33.18 -39.14 -3.95
N VAL A 72 34.19 -38.72 -4.71
CA VAL A 72 35.55 -38.45 -4.21
C VAL A 72 35.63 -37.06 -3.56
N PHE A 73 34.88 -36.09 -4.08
CA PHE A 73 34.79 -34.76 -3.49
C PHE A 73 34.21 -34.82 -2.07
N PHE A 74 33.09 -35.53 -1.87
CA PHE A 74 32.48 -35.67 -0.54
C PHE A 74 33.36 -36.43 0.45
N ASP A 75 34.05 -37.50 0.02
CA ASP A 75 35.06 -38.19 0.85
C ASP A 75 36.17 -37.23 1.29
N MET A 76 36.70 -36.43 0.35
CA MET A 76 37.74 -35.45 0.63
C MET A 76 37.25 -34.40 1.63
N VAL A 77 36.05 -33.85 1.46
CA VAL A 77 35.47 -32.85 2.36
C VAL A 77 35.33 -33.39 3.79
N VAL A 78 34.81 -34.62 3.96
CA VAL A 78 34.65 -35.21 5.30
C VAL A 78 36.00 -35.47 5.98
N ARG A 79 37.00 -35.97 5.26
CA ARG A 79 38.34 -36.20 5.84
C ARG A 79 38.97 -34.91 6.31
N TRP A 80 38.93 -33.88 5.47
CA TRP A 80 39.46 -32.56 5.82
C TRP A 80 38.74 -31.99 7.04
N PHE A 81 37.42 -32.16 7.16
CA PHE A 81 36.66 -31.72 8.34
C PHE A 81 37.17 -32.37 9.64
N ILE A 82 37.39 -33.68 9.61
CA ILE A 82 37.90 -34.42 10.77
C ILE A 82 39.34 -34.01 11.08
N TYR A 83 40.17 -33.78 10.06
CA TYR A 83 41.54 -33.29 10.26
C TYR A 83 41.57 -31.89 10.85
N PHE A 84 40.73 -30.97 10.38
CA PHE A 84 40.61 -29.64 10.96
C PHE A 84 40.12 -29.68 12.41
N GLY A 85 39.14 -30.54 12.73
CA GLY A 85 38.71 -30.75 14.11
C GLY A 85 39.83 -31.29 15.00
N ALA A 86 40.61 -32.26 14.52
CA ALA A 86 41.75 -32.78 15.27
C ALA A 86 42.85 -31.74 15.48
N ILE A 87 43.12 -30.92 14.48
CA ILE A 87 44.07 -29.79 14.57
C ILE A 87 43.56 -28.78 15.60
N LEU A 88 42.25 -28.49 15.63
CA LEU A 88 41.69 -27.56 16.61
C LEU A 88 41.88 -28.03 18.04
N ILE A 89 41.54 -29.29 18.32
CA ILE A 89 41.75 -29.88 19.64
C ILE A 89 43.25 -29.85 19.97
N ALA A 90 44.13 -30.17 19.01
CA ALA A 90 45.58 -30.11 19.23
C ALA A 90 46.09 -28.68 19.55
N ILE A 91 45.51 -27.65 18.93
CA ILE A 91 45.84 -26.23 19.21
C ILE A 91 45.34 -25.80 20.59
N ASP A 92 44.16 -26.27 20.99
CA ASP A 92 43.62 -26.05 22.33
C ASP A 92 44.55 -26.66 23.41
N PHE A 93 45.04 -27.88 23.19
CA PHE A 93 46.09 -28.48 24.04
C PHE A 93 47.37 -27.63 24.11
N LEU A 94 47.75 -26.96 23.01
CA LEU A 94 48.91 -26.06 22.97
C LEU A 94 48.62 -24.70 23.65
N GLY A 95 47.35 -24.32 23.84
CA GLY A 95 46.91 -23.08 24.46
C GLY A 95 47.14 -21.83 23.59
N ILE A 96 47.07 -21.96 22.26
CA ILE A 96 47.27 -20.85 21.32
C ILE A 96 45.92 -20.28 20.89
N GLU A 97 45.36 -19.39 21.71
CA GLU A 97 44.01 -18.81 21.54
C GLU A 97 43.78 -18.18 20.16
N ALA A 98 44.77 -17.44 19.63
CA ALA A 98 44.65 -16.79 18.32
C ALA A 98 44.45 -17.81 17.18
N LEU A 99 45.14 -18.95 17.25
CA LEU A 99 45.06 -20.00 16.24
C LEU A 99 43.78 -20.83 16.42
N GLU A 100 43.34 -21.05 17.65
CA GLU A 100 42.07 -21.69 17.97
C GLU A 100 40.88 -20.87 17.42
N SER A 101 40.85 -19.56 17.70
CA SER A 101 39.80 -18.65 17.22
C SER A 101 39.75 -18.60 15.68
N PHE A 102 40.90 -18.53 15.02
CA PHE A 102 40.99 -18.59 13.56
C PHE A 102 40.40 -19.90 13.02
N LEU A 103 40.78 -21.04 13.61
CA LEU A 103 40.33 -22.35 13.14
C LEU A 103 38.86 -22.62 13.44
N ASN A 104 38.34 -22.12 14.57
CA ASN A 104 36.92 -22.13 14.91
C ASN A 104 36.10 -21.35 13.87
N ASN A 105 36.53 -20.14 13.50
CA ASN A 105 35.87 -19.36 12.45
C ASN A 105 35.89 -20.11 11.10
N PHE A 106 37.00 -20.77 10.78
CA PHE A 106 37.12 -21.59 9.57
C PHE A 106 36.16 -22.80 9.59
N LEU A 107 36.04 -23.51 10.72
CA LEU A 107 35.10 -24.62 10.88
C LEU A 107 33.65 -24.17 10.78
N GLN A 108 33.31 -23.00 11.33
CA GLN A 108 31.96 -22.40 11.21
C GLN A 108 31.63 -21.97 9.77
N TYR A 109 32.65 -21.66 8.96
CA TYR A 109 32.48 -21.36 7.54
C TYR A 109 32.12 -22.61 6.71
N ILE A 110 32.56 -23.81 7.11
CA ILE A 110 32.33 -25.04 6.34
C ILE A 110 30.83 -25.35 6.13
N PRO A 111 29.96 -25.36 7.15
CA PRO A 111 28.52 -25.55 6.96
C PRO A 111 27.90 -24.55 5.98
N ILE A 112 28.34 -23.29 6.04
CA ILE A 112 27.87 -22.20 5.17
C ILE A 112 28.30 -22.46 3.72
N ALA A 113 29.58 -22.83 3.53
CA ALA A 113 30.12 -23.19 2.22
C ALA A 113 29.38 -24.40 1.62
N ILE A 114 29.14 -25.44 2.43
CA ILE A 114 28.37 -26.63 2.02
C ILE A 114 26.95 -26.23 1.63
N GLY A 115 26.27 -25.40 2.42
CA GLY A 115 24.94 -24.87 2.10
C GLY A 115 24.90 -24.15 0.75
N GLY A 116 25.91 -23.31 0.48
CA GLY A 116 26.06 -22.67 -0.82
C GLY A 116 26.28 -23.66 -1.96
N VAL A 117 27.07 -24.73 -1.75
CA VAL A 117 27.27 -25.79 -2.76
C VAL A 117 25.95 -26.51 -3.05
N PHE A 118 25.17 -26.85 -2.02
CA PHE A 118 23.85 -27.46 -2.20
C PHE A 118 22.92 -26.57 -3.04
N ILE A 119 22.89 -25.26 -2.74
CA ILE A 119 22.06 -24.30 -3.47
C ILE A 119 22.54 -24.13 -4.90
N PHE A 120 23.85 -24.15 -5.14
CA PHE A 120 24.41 -24.16 -6.48
C PHE A 120 23.90 -25.37 -7.28
N ILE A 121 24.00 -26.57 -6.71
CA ILE A 121 23.58 -27.82 -7.36
C ILE A 121 22.08 -27.81 -7.66
N ILE A 122 21.26 -27.54 -6.64
CA ILE A 122 19.80 -27.53 -6.76
C ILE A 122 19.38 -26.43 -7.74
N GLY A 123 19.99 -25.25 -7.64
CA GLY A 123 19.73 -24.12 -8.53
C GLY A 123 20.03 -24.45 -9.99
N LEU A 124 21.13 -25.15 -10.29
CA LEU A 124 21.44 -25.57 -11.67
C LEU A 124 20.41 -26.55 -12.22
N ILE A 125 19.95 -27.50 -11.39
CA ILE A 125 18.91 -28.47 -11.78
C ILE A 125 17.60 -27.72 -12.10
N ILE A 126 17.21 -26.78 -11.24
CA ILE A 126 16.01 -25.95 -11.44
C ILE A 126 16.16 -25.08 -12.69
N ALA A 127 17.32 -24.49 -12.91
CA ALA A 127 17.60 -23.68 -14.11
C ALA A 127 17.50 -24.49 -15.40
N ASP A 128 18.04 -25.71 -15.42
CA ASP A 128 17.92 -26.62 -16.55
C ASP A 128 16.46 -27.01 -16.80
N PHE A 129 15.73 -27.39 -15.74
CA PHE A 129 14.32 -27.74 -15.82
C PHE A 129 13.49 -26.59 -16.41
N LEU A 130 13.67 -25.37 -15.91
CA LEU A 130 12.95 -24.18 -16.40
C LEU A 130 13.31 -23.86 -17.86
N ALA A 131 14.58 -23.97 -18.24
CA ALA A 131 15.03 -23.75 -19.61
C ALA A 131 14.44 -24.79 -20.58
N ASP A 132 14.36 -26.06 -20.16
CA ASP A 132 13.79 -27.14 -20.96
C ASP A 132 12.26 -27.00 -21.10
N LEU A 133 11.56 -26.56 -20.04
CA LEU A 133 10.13 -26.21 -20.09
C LEU A 133 9.88 -25.06 -21.08
N ALA A 134 10.69 -24.01 -21.01
CA ALA A 134 10.58 -22.88 -21.93
C ALA A 134 10.89 -23.30 -23.37
N LEU A 135 11.82 -24.24 -23.59
CA LEU A 135 12.09 -24.80 -24.92
C LEU A 135 10.91 -25.60 -25.47
N ALA A 136 10.27 -26.42 -24.63
CA ALA A 136 9.09 -27.19 -25.03
C ALA A 136 7.95 -26.27 -25.48
N ALA A 137 7.64 -25.24 -24.68
CA ALA A 137 6.62 -24.24 -25.01
C ALA A 137 6.97 -23.47 -26.30
N SER A 138 8.24 -23.10 -26.48
CA SER A 138 8.68 -22.34 -27.66
C SER A 138 8.61 -23.15 -28.96
N LYS A 139 8.82 -24.47 -28.90
CA LYS A 139 8.68 -25.37 -30.05
C LYS A 139 7.23 -25.48 -30.51
N GLU A 140 6.28 -25.50 -29.57
CA GLU A 140 4.85 -25.51 -29.87
C GLU A 140 4.41 -24.20 -30.57
N ALA A 141 4.99 -23.07 -30.16
CA ALA A 141 4.79 -21.77 -30.78
C ALA A 141 5.49 -21.57 -32.15
N LYS A 142 6.22 -22.58 -32.66
CA LYS A 142 6.97 -22.54 -33.94
C LYS A 142 7.92 -21.34 -34.08
N LEU A 143 8.55 -20.90 -33.00
CA LEU A 143 9.52 -19.80 -33.04
C LEU A 143 10.86 -20.29 -33.61
N GLU A 144 11.25 -19.80 -34.80
CA GLU A 144 12.50 -20.20 -35.49
C GLU A 144 13.76 -19.92 -34.64
N TYR A 145 13.76 -18.87 -33.82
CA TYR A 145 14.90 -18.46 -32.99
C TYR A 145 14.83 -18.97 -31.53
N ALA A 146 13.89 -19.86 -31.22
CA ALA A 146 13.69 -20.37 -29.85
C ALA A 146 14.96 -20.92 -29.21
N SER A 147 15.74 -21.71 -29.96
CA SER A 147 16.94 -22.38 -29.42
C SER A 147 18.00 -21.39 -28.93
N PHE A 148 18.18 -20.25 -29.63
CA PHE A 148 19.14 -19.22 -29.21
C PHE A 148 18.64 -18.49 -27.97
N PHE A 149 17.36 -18.14 -27.91
CA PHE A 149 16.76 -17.50 -26.74
C PHE A 149 16.87 -18.38 -25.48
N ILE A 150 16.61 -19.68 -25.62
CA ILE A 150 16.72 -20.63 -24.50
C ILE A 150 18.17 -20.79 -24.03
N LEU A 151 19.15 -20.73 -24.94
CA LEU A 151 20.57 -20.74 -24.56
C LEU A 151 20.91 -19.51 -23.70
N CYS A 152 20.47 -18.32 -24.11
CA CYS A 152 20.65 -17.08 -23.35
C CYS A 152 19.96 -17.16 -21.97
N LEU A 153 18.72 -17.65 -21.93
CA LEU A 153 17.97 -17.85 -20.69
C LEU A 153 18.73 -18.78 -19.73
N ARG A 154 19.24 -19.91 -20.23
CA ARG A 154 20.01 -20.87 -19.43
C ARG A 154 21.28 -20.23 -18.87
N LEU A 155 22.00 -19.45 -19.69
CA LEU A 155 23.22 -18.75 -19.26
C LEU A 155 22.93 -17.73 -18.14
N ILE A 156 21.86 -16.94 -18.27
CA ILE A 156 21.45 -15.96 -17.26
C ILE A 156 21.05 -16.67 -15.96
N MET A 157 20.28 -17.75 -16.04
CA MET A 157 19.87 -18.52 -14.87
C MET A 157 21.06 -19.15 -14.15
N TYR A 158 22.02 -19.72 -14.87
CA TYR A 158 23.25 -20.24 -14.29
C TYR A 158 24.07 -19.14 -13.60
N PHE A 159 24.19 -17.98 -14.25
CA PHE A 159 24.88 -16.84 -13.65
C PHE A 159 24.19 -16.39 -12.36
N MET A 160 22.85 -16.29 -12.34
CA MET A 160 22.07 -15.95 -11.15
C MET A 160 22.28 -16.97 -10.02
N VAL A 161 22.20 -18.27 -10.34
CA VAL A 161 22.44 -19.34 -9.37
C VAL A 161 23.87 -19.26 -8.81
N ALA A 162 24.87 -18.96 -9.64
CA ALA A 162 26.23 -18.77 -9.20
C ALA A 162 26.37 -17.60 -8.21
N VAL A 163 25.78 -16.45 -8.54
CA VAL A 163 25.75 -15.28 -7.64
C VAL A 163 25.10 -15.63 -6.32
N ILE A 164 23.90 -16.23 -6.33
CA ILE A 164 23.18 -16.60 -5.10
C ILE A 164 24.00 -17.59 -4.27
N ALA A 165 24.57 -18.63 -4.90
CA ALA A 165 25.39 -19.61 -4.22
C ALA A 165 26.60 -18.96 -3.54
N PHE A 166 27.32 -18.08 -4.25
CA PHE A 166 28.48 -17.37 -3.70
C PHE A 166 28.10 -16.41 -2.57
N THR A 167 26.97 -15.71 -2.68
CA THR A 167 26.43 -14.89 -1.58
C THR A 167 26.20 -15.73 -0.33
N ILE A 168 25.63 -16.91 -0.48
CA ILE A 168 25.36 -17.81 0.64
C ILE A 168 26.66 -18.37 1.21
N MET A 169 27.64 -18.69 0.36
CA MET A 169 29.00 -19.02 0.79
C MET A 169 29.73 -17.82 1.45
N LYS A 170 29.08 -16.66 1.64
CA LYS A 170 29.70 -15.42 2.16
C LYS A 170 30.96 -15.01 1.39
N ILE A 171 31.02 -15.36 0.11
CA ILE A 171 32.05 -14.85 -0.80
C ILE A 171 31.62 -13.45 -1.22
N ASP A 172 32.55 -12.51 -1.30
CA ASP A 172 32.26 -11.17 -1.79
C ASP A 172 31.88 -11.23 -3.28
N VAL A 173 30.59 -11.02 -3.55
CA VAL A 173 30.00 -11.00 -4.88
C VAL A 173 29.80 -9.58 -5.43
N SER A 174 30.34 -8.56 -4.76
CA SER A 174 30.17 -7.16 -5.17
C SER A 174 30.59 -6.92 -6.62
N ILE A 175 31.73 -7.48 -7.03
CA ILE A 175 32.23 -7.40 -8.41
C ILE A 175 31.26 -8.08 -9.39
N LEU A 176 30.72 -9.25 -9.03
CA LEU A 176 29.73 -9.95 -9.86
C LEU A 176 28.46 -9.13 -10.00
N HIS A 177 27.97 -8.48 -8.94
CA HIS A 177 26.79 -7.61 -9.01
C HIS A 177 27.02 -6.37 -9.86
N ILE A 178 28.18 -5.72 -9.76
CA ILE A 178 28.54 -4.58 -10.60
C ILE A 178 28.52 -4.99 -12.07
N PHE A 179 29.16 -6.11 -12.39
CA PHE A 179 29.17 -6.64 -13.76
C PHE A 179 27.78 -7.05 -14.24
N ALA A 180 27.00 -7.74 -13.40
CA ALA A 180 25.63 -8.17 -13.70
C ALA A 180 24.72 -6.98 -14.03
N ASN A 181 24.79 -5.93 -13.22
CA ASN A 181 24.01 -4.71 -13.42
C ASN A 181 24.42 -4.01 -14.71
N ALA A 182 25.72 -3.91 -15.00
CA ALA A 182 26.20 -3.33 -16.24
C ALA A 182 25.69 -4.10 -17.47
N LEU A 183 25.74 -5.43 -17.43
CA LEU A 183 25.21 -6.30 -18.48
C LEU A 183 23.69 -6.14 -18.62
N ALA A 184 22.96 -6.13 -17.49
CA ALA A 184 21.51 -5.99 -17.47
C ALA A 184 21.06 -4.66 -18.09
N TRP A 185 21.70 -3.54 -17.72
CA TRP A 185 21.44 -2.25 -18.33
C TRP A 185 21.85 -2.20 -19.80
N GLY A 186 22.96 -2.83 -20.18
CA GLY A 186 23.38 -2.93 -21.57
C GLY A 186 22.35 -3.66 -22.44
N VAL A 187 21.85 -4.80 -21.98
CA VAL A 187 20.80 -5.57 -22.67
C VAL A 187 19.47 -4.81 -22.65
N ALA A 188 19.07 -4.23 -21.53
CA ALA A 188 17.84 -3.47 -21.41
C ALA A 188 17.84 -2.23 -22.32
N ALA A 189 18.95 -1.50 -22.39
CA ALA A 189 19.10 -0.37 -23.30
C ALA A 189 19.09 -0.82 -24.77
N GLY A 190 19.81 -1.90 -25.10
CA GLY A 190 19.83 -2.44 -26.46
C GLY A 190 18.45 -2.90 -26.94
N LEU A 191 17.74 -3.67 -26.12
CA LEU A 191 16.37 -4.11 -26.41
C LEU A 191 15.40 -2.94 -26.42
N GLY A 192 15.51 -2.01 -25.47
CA GLY A 192 14.64 -0.83 -25.40
C GLY A 192 14.76 0.05 -26.63
N VAL A 193 15.98 0.34 -27.09
CA VAL A 193 16.22 1.08 -28.32
C VAL A 193 15.76 0.29 -29.54
N GLY A 194 16.10 -1.00 -29.62
CA GLY A 194 15.72 -1.85 -30.76
C GLY A 194 14.21 -1.97 -30.93
N LEU A 195 13.49 -2.26 -29.85
CA LEU A 195 12.03 -2.33 -29.83
C LEU A 195 11.41 -0.96 -30.10
N GLY A 196 11.94 0.10 -29.48
CA GLY A 196 11.46 1.47 -29.70
C GLY A 196 11.54 1.89 -31.17
N VAL A 197 12.66 1.59 -31.83
CA VAL A 197 12.84 1.86 -33.27
C VAL A 197 11.92 0.98 -34.12
N ALA A 198 11.85 -0.32 -33.82
CA ALA A 198 11.01 -1.26 -34.58
C ALA A 198 9.51 -0.88 -34.50
N PHE A 199 9.02 -0.55 -33.30
CA PHE A 199 7.65 -0.09 -33.11
C PHE A 199 7.41 1.30 -33.70
N GLY A 200 8.33 2.24 -33.48
CA GLY A 200 8.23 3.59 -34.01
C GLY A 200 8.13 3.61 -35.53
N TRP A 201 8.97 2.82 -36.22
CA TRP A 201 8.89 2.69 -37.67
C TRP A 201 7.70 1.84 -38.13
N GLY A 202 7.43 0.71 -37.46
CA GLY A 202 6.36 -0.20 -37.85
C GLY A 202 4.96 0.41 -37.76
N PHE A 203 4.72 1.32 -36.81
CA PHE A 203 3.43 2.01 -36.66
C PHE A 203 3.35 3.38 -37.32
N LYS A 204 4.46 3.89 -37.88
CA LYS A 204 4.53 5.23 -38.47
C LYS A 204 3.39 5.49 -39.45
N ASP A 205 3.17 4.57 -40.38
CA ASP A 205 2.18 4.75 -41.46
C ASP A 205 0.74 4.61 -40.96
N ALA A 206 0.51 3.68 -40.01
CA ALA A 206 -0.80 3.48 -39.40
C ALA A 206 -1.24 4.70 -38.57
N VAL A 207 -0.30 5.29 -37.82
CA VAL A 207 -0.53 6.52 -37.07
C VAL A 207 -0.73 7.70 -38.02
N ALA A 208 0.13 7.86 -39.04
CA ALA A 208 0.02 8.95 -40.00
C ALA A 208 -1.35 8.97 -40.71
N LYS A 209 -1.90 7.80 -41.05
CA LYS A 209 -3.21 7.70 -41.72
C LYS A 209 -4.40 7.98 -40.79
N ASN A 210 -4.31 7.63 -39.51
CA ASN A 210 -5.42 7.72 -38.57
C ASN A 210 -5.35 8.92 -37.61
N ALA A 211 -4.23 9.65 -37.60
CA ALA A 211 -3.98 10.78 -36.69
C ALA A 211 -5.10 11.82 -36.71
N ASP A 212 -5.54 12.27 -37.89
CA ASP A 212 -6.60 13.28 -38.00
C ASP A 212 -7.92 12.80 -37.41
N LYS A 213 -8.23 11.51 -37.56
CA LYS A 213 -9.45 10.91 -37.04
C LYS A 213 -9.38 10.79 -35.53
N TRP A 214 -8.24 10.34 -35.00
CA TRP A 214 -8.01 10.23 -33.55
C TRP A 214 -8.02 11.60 -32.87
N ILE A 215 -7.37 12.61 -33.44
CA ILE A 215 -7.39 14.00 -32.93
C ILE A 215 -8.83 14.53 -32.85
N LYS A 216 -9.66 14.26 -33.88
CA LYS A 216 -11.08 14.63 -33.84
C LYS A 216 -11.83 13.88 -32.74
N THR A 217 -11.62 12.57 -32.59
CA THR A 217 -12.26 11.79 -31.52
C THR A 217 -11.85 12.26 -30.12
N PHE A 218 -10.55 12.55 -29.90
CA PHE A 218 -10.07 13.11 -28.63
C PHE A 218 -10.65 14.50 -28.36
N ARG A 219 -10.76 15.36 -29.38
CA ARG A 219 -11.38 16.67 -29.23
C ARG A 219 -12.86 16.57 -28.90
N THR A 220 -13.61 15.70 -29.57
CA THR A 220 -15.03 15.46 -29.26
C THR A 220 -15.20 14.85 -27.86
N ALA A 221 -14.35 13.92 -27.45
CA ALA A 221 -14.37 13.37 -26.10
C ALA A 221 -14.09 14.45 -25.04
N ALA A 222 -13.09 15.32 -25.27
CA ALA A 222 -12.80 16.44 -24.40
C ALA A 222 -13.97 17.45 -24.32
N GLU A 223 -14.62 17.76 -25.45
CA GLU A 223 -15.77 18.66 -25.48
C GLU A 223 -17.01 18.07 -24.76
N VAL A 224 -17.22 16.75 -24.83
CA VAL A 224 -18.28 16.07 -24.07
C VAL A 224 -17.99 16.10 -22.58
N THR A 225 -16.75 15.87 -22.17
CA THR A 225 -16.35 15.97 -20.75
C THR A 225 -16.56 17.39 -20.23
N ASP A 226 -16.19 18.42 -20.99
CA ASP A 226 -16.39 19.82 -20.64
C ASP A 226 -17.88 20.15 -20.42
N LYS A 227 -18.75 19.75 -21.37
CA LYS A 227 -20.22 19.91 -21.23
C LYS A 227 -20.79 19.14 -20.04
N THR A 228 -20.27 17.97 -19.71
CA THR A 228 -20.75 17.22 -18.52
C THR A 228 -20.37 17.92 -17.22
N VAL A 229 -19.21 18.56 -17.16
CA VAL A 229 -18.77 19.36 -16.01
C VAL A 229 -19.66 20.60 -15.86
N GLU A 230 -19.99 21.30 -16.95
CA GLU A 230 -20.93 22.42 -16.93
C GLU A 230 -22.34 21.99 -16.46
N LEU A 231 -22.82 20.83 -16.94
CA LEU A 231 -24.14 20.30 -16.56
C LEU A 231 -24.19 19.92 -15.07
N GLN A 232 -23.10 19.37 -14.54
CA GLN A 232 -22.96 19.05 -13.11
C GLN A 232 -23.00 20.34 -12.27
N ALA A 233 -22.25 21.36 -12.67
CA ALA A 233 -22.25 22.66 -12.00
C ALA A 233 -23.64 23.34 -12.03
N LEU A 234 -24.40 23.17 -13.11
CA LEU A 234 -25.77 23.67 -13.19
C LEU A 234 -26.72 22.91 -12.27
N LYS A 235 -26.59 21.57 -12.18
CA LYS A 235 -27.35 20.75 -11.23
C LYS A 235 -27.06 21.12 -9.77
N ASP A 236 -25.80 21.37 -9.44
CA ASP A 236 -25.41 21.80 -8.11
C ASP A 236 -26.07 23.16 -7.76
N LYS A 237 -26.06 24.12 -8.68
CA LYS A 237 -26.79 25.38 -8.51
C LYS A 237 -28.29 25.19 -8.30
N ILE A 238 -28.93 24.29 -9.06
CA ILE A 238 -30.36 24.00 -8.90
C ILE A 238 -30.64 23.41 -7.51
N ARG A 239 -29.82 22.45 -7.05
CA ARG A 239 -29.94 21.88 -5.71
C ARG A 239 -29.82 22.94 -4.61
N ASP A 240 -28.86 23.86 -4.76
CA ASP A 240 -28.67 24.95 -3.80
C ASP A 240 -29.88 25.91 -3.80
N LEU A 241 -30.48 26.17 -4.97
CA LEU A 241 -31.72 26.94 -5.07
C LEU A 241 -32.91 26.22 -4.43
N GLU A 242 -33.06 24.91 -4.65
CA GLU A 242 -34.11 24.10 -4.05
C GLU A 242 -34.02 24.11 -2.51
N ALA A 243 -32.81 24.06 -1.96
CA ALA A 243 -32.58 24.18 -0.52
C ALA A 243 -33.05 25.54 0.03
N ILE A 244 -32.73 26.65 -0.68
CA ILE A 244 -33.18 28.00 -0.29
C ILE A 244 -34.72 28.11 -0.36
N VAL A 245 -35.35 27.51 -1.37
CA VAL A 245 -36.82 27.49 -1.49
C VAL A 245 -37.45 26.69 -0.36
N ALA A 246 -36.88 25.53 -0.01
CA ALA A 246 -37.35 24.71 1.11
C ALA A 246 -37.27 25.46 2.45
N GLU A 247 -36.14 26.12 2.73
CA GLU A 247 -35.95 26.95 3.93
C GLU A 247 -37.00 28.08 4.00
N LYS A 248 -37.25 28.75 2.86
CA LYS A 248 -38.29 29.79 2.79
C LYS A 248 -39.69 29.24 3.02
N ASN A 249 -40.00 28.06 2.51
CA ASN A 249 -41.31 27.44 2.68
C ASN A 249 -41.56 27.03 4.13
N GLU A 250 -40.57 26.45 4.81
CA GLU A 250 -40.63 26.16 6.25
C GLU A 250 -40.87 27.44 7.07
N LYS A 251 -40.18 28.53 6.69
CA LYS A 251 -40.40 29.84 7.31
C LYS A 251 -41.80 30.41 7.06
N ILE A 252 -42.41 30.14 5.90
CA ILE A 252 -43.79 30.53 5.62
C ILE A 252 -44.77 29.70 6.46
N GLU A 253 -44.54 28.40 6.58
CA GLU A 253 -45.39 27.49 7.35
C GLU A 253 -45.42 27.86 8.84
N THR A 254 -44.25 28.12 9.43
CA THR A 254 -44.14 28.63 10.82
C THR A 254 -44.82 29.99 11.01
N LEU A 255 -44.72 30.91 10.06
CA LEU A 255 -45.46 32.18 10.14
C LEU A 255 -46.98 31.95 10.06
N SER A 256 -47.42 30.97 9.26
CA SER A 256 -48.84 30.67 9.09
C SER A 256 -49.45 30.04 10.35
N SER A 257 -48.72 29.17 11.06
CA SER A 257 -49.19 28.58 12.32
C SER A 257 -49.34 29.64 13.41
N VAL A 258 -48.35 30.54 13.54
CA VAL A 258 -48.42 31.67 14.50
C VAL A 258 -49.61 32.59 14.20
N ARG A 259 -49.89 32.84 12.91
CA ARG A 259 -51.07 33.64 12.52
C ARG A 259 -52.39 32.96 12.88
N MET A 260 -52.49 31.64 12.74
CA MET A 260 -53.71 30.90 13.06
C MET A 260 -53.98 30.85 14.56
N GLU A 261 -52.94 30.66 15.39
CA GLU A 261 -53.04 30.73 16.85
C GLU A 261 -53.53 32.11 17.33
N LEU A 262 -52.99 33.19 16.75
CA LEU A 262 -53.44 34.55 17.05
C LEU A 262 -54.91 34.78 16.66
N LEU A 263 -55.35 34.24 15.52
CA LEU A 263 -56.75 34.33 15.07
C LEU A 263 -57.71 33.60 16.02
N GLU A 264 -57.32 32.44 16.55
CA GLU A 264 -58.11 31.67 17.51
C GLU A 264 -58.25 32.42 18.85
N GLU A 265 -57.16 32.99 19.37
CA GLU A 265 -57.19 33.79 20.60
C GLU A 265 -58.11 35.02 20.48
N LEU A 266 -58.10 35.69 19.33
CA LEU A 266 -58.90 36.90 19.09
C LEU A 266 -60.39 36.60 18.88
N THR A 267 -60.74 35.39 18.44
CA THR A 267 -62.12 34.98 18.15
C THR A 267 -62.82 34.31 19.34
N ALA A 268 -62.10 34.06 20.44
CA ALA A 268 -62.68 33.51 21.66
C ALA A 268 -63.81 34.41 22.23
N PRO A 269 -64.87 33.83 22.82
CA PRO A 269 -65.99 34.59 23.38
C PRO A 269 -65.51 35.40 24.58
N VAL A 270 -65.72 36.72 24.54
CA VAL A 270 -65.39 37.63 25.64
C VAL A 270 -66.68 38.24 26.16
N GLU A 271 -66.87 38.17 27.47
CA GLU A 271 -68.09 38.60 28.18
C GLU A 271 -68.41 40.09 27.97
N ASN A 272 -67.39 40.93 27.80
CA ASN A 272 -67.55 42.37 27.61
C ASN A 272 -66.64 42.88 26.48
N LEU A 273 -67.26 43.18 25.33
CA LEU A 273 -66.57 43.62 24.12
C LEU A 273 -65.85 44.96 24.31
N HIS A 274 -66.44 45.89 25.05
CA HIS A 274 -65.82 47.20 25.30
C HIS A 274 -64.48 47.07 26.04
N ALA A 275 -64.45 46.28 27.12
CA ALA A 275 -63.25 46.04 27.92
C ALA A 275 -62.14 45.35 27.12
N ARG A 276 -62.49 44.39 26.24
CA ARG A 276 -61.51 43.71 25.37
C ARG A 276 -60.93 44.65 24.32
N LEU A 277 -61.76 45.53 23.75
CA LEU A 277 -61.29 46.53 22.80
C LEU A 277 -60.36 47.54 23.48
N GLU A 278 -60.68 48.00 24.69
CA GLU A 278 -59.78 48.85 25.47
C GLU A 278 -58.45 48.16 25.83
N GLU A 279 -58.46 46.88 26.18
CA GLU A 279 -57.25 46.10 26.46
C GLU A 279 -56.35 45.96 25.23
N LEU A 280 -56.93 45.58 24.08
CA LEU A 280 -56.19 45.42 22.82
C LEU A 280 -55.65 46.77 22.32
N ILE A 281 -56.44 47.84 22.41
CA ILE A 281 -56.08 49.16 21.87
C ILE A 281 -55.13 49.91 22.81
N GLY A 282 -55.30 49.76 24.11
CA GLY A 282 -54.53 50.46 25.14
C GLY A 282 -54.52 51.98 24.92
N SER A 283 -53.35 52.60 25.08
CA SER A 283 -53.16 54.05 24.88
C SER A 283 -53.19 54.50 23.40
N LYS A 284 -53.24 53.56 22.44
CA LYS A 284 -53.04 53.83 21.01
C LYS A 284 -54.32 54.28 20.28
N GLY A 285 -55.45 54.22 20.96
CA GLY A 285 -56.75 54.63 20.45
C GLY A 285 -57.75 54.87 21.58
N LYS A 286 -58.95 55.33 21.24
CA LYS A 286 -60.06 55.53 22.19
C LYS A 286 -61.30 54.82 21.69
N VAL A 287 -61.97 54.07 22.56
CA VAL A 287 -63.22 53.35 22.27
C VAL A 287 -64.40 54.15 22.85
N LEU A 288 -65.45 54.34 22.07
CA LEU A 288 -66.69 55.00 22.49
C LEU A 288 -67.88 54.12 22.11
N ASP A 289 -68.79 53.88 23.05
CA ASP A 289 -70.02 53.15 22.76
C ASP A 289 -71.05 54.07 22.10
N VAL A 290 -71.66 53.58 21.03
CA VAL A 290 -72.75 54.24 20.30
C VAL A 290 -73.94 53.28 20.20
N TYR A 291 -75.15 53.80 19.98
CA TYR A 291 -76.37 52.98 19.96
C TYR A 291 -76.25 51.78 19.00
N GLY A 292 -76.05 50.57 19.57
CA GLY A 292 -75.89 49.31 18.85
C GLY A 292 -74.50 49.05 18.25
N GLY A 293 -73.43 49.69 18.75
CA GLY A 293 -72.05 49.40 18.31
C GLY A 293 -70.96 50.28 18.93
N HIS A 294 -69.74 50.28 18.35
CA HIS A 294 -68.58 51.00 18.87
C HIS A 294 -67.95 51.95 17.84
N LYS A 295 -67.54 53.14 18.28
CA LYS A 295 -66.70 54.10 17.53
C LYS A 295 -65.31 54.15 18.14
N ILE A 296 -64.31 53.66 17.40
CA ILE A 296 -62.91 53.61 17.81
C ILE A 296 -62.13 54.69 17.04
N THR A 297 -61.45 55.58 17.76
CA THR A 297 -60.58 56.60 17.15
C THR A 297 -59.13 56.18 17.30
N VAL A 298 -58.43 56.02 16.18
CA VAL A 298 -57.01 55.64 16.14
C VAL A 298 -56.15 56.87 16.36
N LEU A 299 -55.28 56.83 17.37
CA LEU A 299 -54.35 57.92 17.70
C LEU A 299 -52.98 57.71 17.04
N GLU A 300 -52.48 56.47 16.97
CA GLU A 300 -51.17 56.12 16.40
C GLU A 300 -51.26 55.05 15.30
N PRO A 301 -51.41 55.44 14.02
CA PRO A 301 -51.67 54.49 12.93
C PRO A 301 -50.58 53.43 12.69
N SER A 302 -49.29 53.69 12.99
CA SER A 302 -48.19 52.75 12.73
C SER A 302 -48.06 51.64 13.80
N ALA A 303 -48.55 51.90 15.01
CA ALA A 303 -48.44 50.97 16.14
C ALA A 303 -49.80 50.41 16.59
N PHE A 304 -50.90 50.92 16.01
CA PHE A 304 -52.26 50.47 16.30
C PHE A 304 -52.46 49.01 15.84
N PRO A 305 -53.07 48.15 16.68
CA PRO A 305 -53.29 46.74 16.37
C PRO A 305 -54.50 46.58 15.43
N TRP A 306 -54.30 46.95 14.17
CA TRP A 306 -55.35 46.98 13.15
C TRP A 306 -55.99 45.61 12.94
N PHE A 307 -55.16 44.57 12.87
CA PHE A 307 -55.63 43.23 12.57
C PHE A 307 -56.47 42.69 13.73
N GLU A 308 -55.95 42.80 14.94
CA GLU A 308 -56.55 42.32 16.18
C GLU A 308 -57.92 42.98 16.41
N VAL A 309 -58.00 44.30 16.27
CA VAL A 309 -59.25 45.06 16.47
C VAL A 309 -60.29 44.72 15.41
N LEU A 310 -59.90 44.67 14.13
CA LEU A 310 -60.84 44.39 13.05
C LEU A 310 -61.35 42.95 13.12
N VAL A 311 -60.48 41.97 13.38
CA VAL A 311 -60.88 40.56 13.56
C VAL A 311 -61.83 40.42 14.75
N THR A 312 -61.54 41.07 15.88
CA THR A 312 -62.37 41.01 17.10
C THR A 312 -63.79 41.54 16.84
N LEU A 313 -63.92 42.61 16.05
CA LEU A 313 -65.22 43.21 15.69
C LEU A 313 -65.98 42.36 14.64
N VAL A 314 -65.32 41.98 13.55
CA VAL A 314 -65.95 41.26 12.44
C VAL A 314 -66.33 39.83 12.82
N SER A 315 -65.51 39.15 13.63
CA SER A 315 -65.82 37.80 14.12
C SER A 315 -67.09 37.73 14.97
N ARG A 316 -67.53 38.87 15.54
CA ARG A 316 -68.80 39.01 16.26
C ARG A 316 -69.97 39.37 15.36
N GLY A 317 -69.77 39.37 14.04
CA GLY A 317 -70.78 39.68 13.05
C GLY A 317 -71.14 41.16 12.95
N LEU A 318 -70.35 42.06 13.56
CA LEU A 318 -70.56 43.50 13.42
C LEU A 318 -70.12 43.97 12.04
N ASP A 319 -70.91 44.83 11.42
CA ASP A 319 -70.50 45.57 10.24
C ASP A 319 -69.49 46.64 10.66
N VAL A 320 -68.31 46.64 10.01
CA VAL A 320 -67.21 47.54 10.34
C VAL A 320 -66.92 48.48 9.18
N TRP A 321 -66.95 49.79 9.46
CA TRP A 321 -66.59 50.85 8.51
C TRP A 321 -65.33 51.57 8.97
N LEU A 322 -64.36 51.70 8.07
CA LEU A 322 -63.19 52.53 8.27
C LEU A 322 -63.40 53.87 7.57
N THR A 323 -63.39 54.94 8.35
CA THR A 323 -63.58 56.31 7.85
C THR A 323 -62.45 57.20 8.33
N LYS A 324 -62.10 58.22 7.54
CA LYS A 324 -61.16 59.26 7.96
C LYS A 324 -61.96 60.51 8.34
N GLU A 325 -61.96 60.88 9.61
CA GLU A 325 -62.62 62.08 10.13
C GLU A 325 -61.54 62.99 10.75
N GLU A 326 -61.52 64.27 10.37
CA GLU A 326 -60.65 65.30 10.97
C GLU A 326 -59.18 64.87 11.14
N ASP A 327 -58.65 64.20 10.11
CA ASP A 327 -57.28 63.69 10.01
C ASP A 327 -56.91 62.49 10.91
N LYS A 328 -57.90 61.87 11.57
CA LYS A 328 -57.74 60.61 12.29
C LYS A 328 -58.51 59.49 11.63
N PHE A 329 -57.98 58.27 11.72
CA PHE A 329 -58.71 57.08 11.29
C PHE A 329 -59.70 56.68 12.38
N VAL A 330 -60.93 56.43 11.97
CA VAL A 330 -62.03 56.07 12.84
C VAL A 330 -62.67 54.79 12.34
N ILE A 331 -62.72 53.79 13.21
CA ILE A 331 -63.38 52.51 12.98
C ILE A 331 -64.75 52.59 13.65
N LYS A 332 -65.83 52.46 12.87
CA LYS A 332 -67.19 52.35 13.39
C LYS A 332 -67.65 50.92 13.22
N SER A 333 -68.28 50.38 14.25
CA SER A 333 -68.90 49.07 14.21
C SER A 333 -70.37 49.18 14.60
N LYS A 334 -71.23 48.36 14.01
CA LYS A 334 -72.65 48.27 14.36
C LYS A 334 -73.15 46.85 14.13
N GLU A 335 -74.15 46.42 14.89
CA GLU A 335 -74.87 45.18 14.58
C GLU A 335 -75.51 45.24 13.18
N PRO A 336 -75.47 44.13 12.42
CA PRO A 336 -75.97 44.08 11.06
C PRO A 336 -77.49 44.29 11.10
N SER A 337 -77.99 45.16 10.23
CA SER A 337 -79.43 45.41 10.15
C SER A 337 -80.13 44.16 9.60
N ALA A 338 -80.95 43.50 10.41
CA ALA A 338 -81.83 42.43 9.94
C ALA A 338 -82.65 42.94 8.74
N SER A 339 -82.44 42.33 7.58
CA SER A 339 -83.19 42.59 6.34
C SER A 339 -84.08 41.41 6.00
#